data_AF-A0A7N5ZYZ8-F1
#
_entry.id   AF-A0A7N5ZYZ8-F1
#
_cell.length_a   1.000
_cell.length_b   1.000
_cell.length_c   1.000
_cell.angle_alpha   90.00
_cell.angle_beta   90.00
_cell.angle_gamma   90.00
#
_symmetry.space_group_name_H-M   'P 1'
#
loop_
_entity.id
_entity.type
_entity.pdbx_description
1 polymer ?
#
loop_
_entity_poly.entity_id
_entity_poly.type
_entity_poly.pdbx_seq_one_letter_code
_entity_poly.pdbx_strand_id
1 'polypeptide(L)'
;MQWSLFLFILMGQSFFFTCHLYVYHFIGENKTWDEAQKYCRENYTDLAIVSNMTDMERLRKSTETLTEAWIGLHSYPGKDNRRWYWSLPGLKFNENQTRWESGEPNDNGGQENCLLMNNQKWSDYPCGYKFRFICYNETKQFNKSFHLINYTLTWPQAQRYCRENHTDLVSGLDQLDDNSVKSGSYVWIGVFRDTWRWSDGRNFSFRNWEYVEDLVDGQSNKTCATTMLNRAGKWSSADCNEEKPFFCYDVPLRKHLVRLTLSAENPSVNLKDPAVINIMLKQLEKKFRDEGVSVKLSWRKLPEIQNNTKEAQREEQCAP
;
A
#
# COMPACT_ATOMS: atom_id res chain seq x y z
N MET A 1 -43.18 10.10 -6.90
CA MET A 1 -42.11 11.10 -6.65
C MET A 1 -40.84 10.35 -6.30
N GLN A 2 -39.72 10.69 -6.96
CA GLN A 2 -38.46 9.94 -6.93
C GLN A 2 -37.64 10.34 -5.69
N TRP A 3 -37.38 9.41 -4.77
CA TRP A 3 -36.39 9.58 -3.70
C TRP A 3 -35.11 8.82 -4.05
N SER A 4 -33.98 9.19 -3.47
CA SER A 4 -32.72 8.47 -3.66
C SER A 4 -32.14 8.15 -2.28
N LEU A 5 -31.78 6.88 -2.06
CA LEU A 5 -31.19 6.37 -0.83
C LEU A 5 -29.66 6.36 -0.98
N PHE A 6 -28.92 6.91 -0.02
CA PHE A 6 -27.47 6.76 -0.04
C PHE A 6 -27.11 5.43 0.62
N LEU A 7 -26.42 4.57 -0.14
CA LEU A 7 -25.96 3.27 0.31
C LEU A 7 -24.48 3.37 0.69
N PHE A 8 -24.11 2.96 1.90
CA PHE A 8 -22.71 2.83 2.32
C PHE A 8 -22.34 1.37 2.34
N ILE A 9 -21.73 0.83 1.29
CA ILE A 9 -21.31 -0.57 1.29
C ILE A 9 -19.92 -0.68 1.91
N LEU A 10 -19.77 -1.30 3.09
CA LEU A 10 -18.47 -1.85 3.51
C LEU A 10 -18.27 -3.16 2.75
N MET A 11 -17.76 -3.09 1.52
CA MET A 11 -17.41 -4.32 0.80
C MET A 11 -16.19 -4.95 1.46
N GLY A 12 -16.45 -6.04 2.19
CA GLY A 12 -15.47 -7.08 2.48
C GLY A 12 -14.90 -7.63 1.16
N GLN A 13 -13.61 -7.93 1.21
CA GLN A 13 -12.72 -8.07 0.07
C GLN A 13 -13.23 -9.01 -1.04
N SER A 14 -13.22 -8.51 -2.27
CA SER A 14 -13.14 -9.31 -3.48
C SER A 14 -12.11 -8.65 -4.40
N PHE A 15 -11.12 -9.44 -4.79
CA PHE A 15 -9.93 -9.07 -5.55
C PHE A 15 -10.27 -8.38 -6.88
N PHE A 16 -10.31 -7.05 -6.86
CA PHE A 16 -10.10 -6.20 -8.02
C PHE A 16 -9.07 -5.16 -7.60
N PHE A 17 -8.18 -4.73 -8.50
CA PHE A 17 -7.21 -3.65 -8.26
C PHE A 17 -7.95 -2.34 -7.95
N THR A 18 -8.44 -2.21 -6.72
CA THR A 18 -9.01 -0.97 -6.22
C THR A 18 -7.83 -0.08 -5.86
N CYS A 19 -7.64 0.98 -6.66
CA CYS A 19 -6.87 2.18 -6.31
C CYS A 19 -7.44 2.66 -4.95
N HIS A 20 -6.87 2.17 -3.83
CA HIS A 20 -7.27 2.59 -2.50
C HIS A 20 -6.70 3.98 -2.34
N LEU A 21 -7.56 4.99 -2.49
CA LEU A 21 -7.13 6.36 -2.35
C LEU A 21 -6.96 6.70 -0.86
N TYR A 22 -6.02 6.06 -0.15
CA TYR A 22 -5.76 6.37 1.28
C TYR A 22 -5.65 7.88 1.50
N VAL A 23 -6.38 8.38 2.50
CA VAL A 23 -6.25 9.76 2.96
C VAL A 23 -5.28 9.73 4.14
N TYR A 24 -4.19 10.48 4.03
CA TYR A 24 -3.17 10.55 5.07
C TYR A 24 -3.40 11.77 5.95
N HIS A 25 -3.23 11.57 7.26
CA HIS A 25 -3.43 12.60 8.28
C HIS A 25 -2.15 12.71 9.11
N PHE A 26 -1.45 13.85 9.00
CA PHE A 26 -0.32 14.15 9.85
C PHE A 26 -0.79 14.63 11.22
N ILE A 27 -0.33 13.97 12.28
CA ILE A 27 -0.60 14.32 13.66
C ILE A 27 0.70 14.85 14.26
N GLY A 28 0.70 16.14 14.61
CA GLY A 28 1.88 16.82 15.16
C GLY A 28 2.15 16.55 16.64
N GLU A 29 1.38 15.67 17.28
CA GLU A 29 1.62 15.26 18.67
C GLU A 29 2.76 14.24 18.72
N ASN A 30 3.66 14.40 19.68
CA ASN A 30 4.72 13.42 19.91
C ASN A 30 4.18 12.26 20.75
N LYS A 31 4.30 11.03 20.23
CA LYS A 31 3.89 9.79 20.90
C LYS A 31 4.88 8.67 20.61
N THR A 32 4.99 7.70 21.51
CA THR A 32 5.63 6.41 21.19
C THR A 32 4.87 5.71 20.07
N TRP A 33 5.49 4.74 19.39
CA TRP A 33 4.85 4.08 18.25
C TRP A 33 3.53 3.39 18.64
N ASP A 34 3.49 2.72 19.80
CA ASP A 34 2.28 2.04 20.30
C ASP A 34 1.16 3.04 20.66
N GLU A 35 1.51 4.17 21.28
CA GLU A 35 0.56 5.23 21.59
C GLU A 35 0.02 5.91 20.32
N ALA A 36 0.88 6.12 19.32
CA ALA A 36 0.50 6.64 18.02
C ALA A 36 -0.45 5.69 17.28
N GLN A 37 -0.16 4.38 17.30
CA GLN A 37 -1.05 3.35 16.75
C GLN A 37 -2.41 3.35 17.43
N LYS A 38 -2.42 3.37 18.77
CA LYS A 38 -3.65 3.45 19.55
C LYS A 38 -4.47 4.68 19.19
N TYR A 39 -3.83 5.86 19.13
CA TYR A 39 -4.48 7.10 18.71
C TYR A 39 -5.10 6.96 17.32
N CYS A 40 -4.36 6.42 16.34
CA CYS A 40 -4.87 6.25 14.99
C CYS A 40 -6.04 5.28 14.93
N ARG A 41 -6.06 4.21 15.73
CA ARG A 41 -7.19 3.26 15.78
C ARG A 41 -8.42 3.82 16.50
N GLU A 42 -8.24 4.78 17.40
CA GLU A 42 -9.34 5.46 18.08
C GLU A 42 -9.98 6.55 17.22
N ASN A 43 -9.20 7.21 16.34
CA ASN A 43 -9.63 8.41 15.60
C ASN A 43 -9.73 8.23 14.07
N TYR A 44 -9.06 7.22 13.52
CA TYR A 44 -8.91 6.94 12.08
C TYR A 44 -8.96 5.42 11.86
N THR A 45 -8.34 4.91 10.79
CA THR A 45 -8.23 3.46 10.54
C THR A 45 -7.07 2.81 11.31
N ASP A 46 -5.83 3.22 11.05
CA ASP A 46 -4.60 2.77 11.75
C ASP A 46 -3.46 3.77 11.42
N LEU A 47 -2.24 3.53 11.92
CA LEU A 47 -1.03 4.20 11.44
C LEU A 47 -0.88 4.02 9.92
N ALA A 48 -0.33 5.03 9.26
CA ALA A 48 -0.22 5.11 7.82
C ALA A 48 0.48 3.90 7.21
N ILE A 49 -0.22 3.27 6.26
CA ILE A 49 0.36 2.27 5.37
C ILE A 49 0.69 2.89 4.02
N VAL A 50 1.70 2.37 3.36
CA VAL A 50 2.13 2.86 2.05
C VAL A 50 2.33 1.68 1.11
N SER A 51 1.51 1.60 0.07
CA SER A 51 1.53 0.47 -0.86
C SER A 51 2.40 0.68 -2.10
N ASN A 52 2.73 1.92 -2.47
CA ASN A 52 3.53 2.27 -3.65
C ASN A 52 4.05 3.74 -3.58
N MET A 53 4.72 4.20 -4.65
CA MET A 53 5.22 5.58 -4.73
C MET A 53 4.12 6.65 -4.84
N THR A 54 2.95 6.34 -5.41
CA THR A 54 1.81 7.25 -5.45
C THR A 54 1.27 7.51 -4.04
N ASP A 55 1.22 6.47 -3.20
CA ASP A 55 0.88 6.58 -1.78
C ASP A 55 1.91 7.44 -1.04
N MET A 56 3.21 7.21 -1.28
CA MET A 56 4.27 8.02 -0.68
C MET A 56 4.11 9.50 -1.01
N GLU A 57 3.82 9.83 -2.27
CA GLU A 57 3.66 11.23 -2.67
C GLU A 57 2.41 11.86 -2.04
N ARG A 58 1.32 11.11 -1.90
CA ARG A 58 0.11 11.58 -1.20
C ARG A 58 0.36 11.79 0.28
N LEU A 59 1.08 10.87 0.94
CA LEU A 59 1.50 11.02 2.33
C LEU A 59 2.34 12.28 2.50
N ARG A 60 3.36 12.48 1.64
CA ARG A 60 4.25 13.64 1.68
C ARG A 60 3.51 14.97 1.48
N LYS A 61 2.51 15.00 0.59
CA LYS A 61 1.68 16.19 0.33
C LYS A 61 0.68 16.52 1.45
N SER A 62 0.46 15.62 2.40
CA SER A 62 -0.53 15.85 3.48
C SER A 62 -0.04 16.76 4.61
N THR A 63 1.23 17.20 4.56
CA THR A 63 1.81 18.16 5.51
C THR A 63 2.89 19.01 4.84
N GLU A 64 3.08 20.23 5.33
CA GLU A 64 4.21 21.11 4.97
C GLU A 64 5.43 20.87 5.88
N THR A 65 5.26 20.07 6.93
CA THR A 65 6.31 19.78 7.92
C THR A 65 7.37 18.86 7.31
N LEU A 66 8.64 19.12 7.61
CA LEU A 66 9.78 18.35 7.07
C LEU A 66 10.47 17.51 8.16
N THR A 67 9.71 17.00 9.12
CA THR A 67 10.23 16.18 10.22
C THR A 67 10.16 14.69 9.89
N GLU A 68 10.87 13.91 10.70
CA GLU A 68 10.65 12.47 10.79
C GLU A 68 9.33 12.18 11.51
N ALA A 69 8.57 11.17 11.07
CA ALA A 69 7.30 10.80 11.67
C ALA A 69 7.04 9.28 11.60
N TRP A 70 6.29 8.74 12.56
CA TRP A 70 5.91 7.33 12.56
C TRP A 70 5.00 6.97 11.37
N ILE A 71 5.22 5.77 10.84
CA ILE A 71 4.30 5.05 9.94
C ILE A 71 3.98 3.67 10.51
N GLY A 72 3.00 2.98 9.94
CA GLY A 72 2.47 1.72 10.48
C GLY A 72 3.36 0.50 10.27
N LEU A 73 4.62 0.65 9.86
CA LEU A 73 5.51 -0.49 9.60
C LEU A 73 6.30 -0.84 10.87
N HIS A 74 6.24 -2.10 11.28
CA HIS A 74 6.87 -2.64 12.49
C HIS A 74 7.61 -3.96 12.18
N SER A 75 8.83 -4.11 12.68
CA SER A 75 9.67 -5.29 12.50
C SER A 75 9.40 -6.32 13.59
N TYR A 76 9.36 -7.60 13.20
CA TYR A 76 9.33 -8.72 14.13
C TYR A 76 10.60 -9.57 13.94
N PRO A 77 11.74 -9.15 14.52
CA PRO A 77 13.03 -9.79 14.26
C PRO A 77 13.01 -11.29 14.53
N GLY A 78 13.81 -12.03 13.75
CA GLY A 78 13.91 -13.48 13.85
C GLY A 78 13.90 -14.12 12.47
N LYS A 79 14.76 -15.14 12.26
CA LYS A 79 14.89 -15.81 10.96
C LYS A 79 13.55 -16.41 10.50
N ASP A 80 12.79 -16.99 11.42
CA ASP A 80 11.48 -17.61 11.14
C ASP A 80 10.41 -16.60 10.71
N ASN A 81 10.63 -15.31 11.01
CA ASN A 81 9.72 -14.24 10.62
C ASN A 81 10.07 -13.63 9.26
N ARG A 82 11.20 -13.99 8.64
CA ARG A 82 11.58 -13.46 7.32
C ARG A 82 10.66 -14.00 6.24
N ARG A 83 10.24 -13.13 5.33
CA ARG A 83 9.42 -13.50 4.17
C ARG A 83 9.98 -12.89 2.91
N TRP A 84 9.92 -13.64 1.81
CA TRP A 84 10.31 -13.17 0.49
C TRP A 84 9.24 -12.30 -0.16
N TYR A 85 9.69 -11.28 -0.87
CA TYR A 85 8.87 -10.27 -1.52
C TYR A 85 9.46 -9.89 -2.88
N TRP A 86 8.57 -9.55 -3.82
CA TRP A 86 8.94 -8.74 -4.96
C TRP A 86 8.84 -7.26 -4.59
N SER A 87 9.80 -6.45 -5.02
CA SER A 87 9.83 -5.01 -4.82
C SER A 87 8.71 -4.30 -5.56
N LEU A 88 8.34 -4.82 -6.73
CA LEU A 88 7.24 -4.31 -7.52
C LEU A 88 5.91 -4.43 -6.74
N PRO A 89 5.24 -3.30 -6.46
CA PRO A 89 3.99 -3.31 -5.70
C PRO A 89 2.91 -4.21 -6.33
N GLY A 90 2.17 -4.93 -5.47
CA GLY A 90 1.06 -5.78 -5.89
C GLY A 90 1.46 -7.17 -6.39
N LEU A 91 2.74 -7.41 -6.69
CA LEU A 91 3.23 -8.71 -7.10
C LEU A 91 3.57 -9.58 -5.88
N LYS A 92 2.95 -10.77 -5.79
CA LYS A 92 3.20 -11.72 -4.70
C LYS A 92 4.37 -12.64 -5.05
N PHE A 93 5.24 -12.86 -4.07
CA PHE A 93 6.27 -13.89 -4.18
C PHE A 93 5.66 -15.28 -3.97
N ASN A 94 6.09 -16.26 -4.75
CA ASN A 94 5.64 -17.64 -4.66
C ASN A 94 6.86 -18.56 -4.56
N GLU A 95 7.03 -19.21 -3.40
CA GLU A 95 8.17 -20.07 -3.12
C GLU A 95 8.26 -21.29 -4.06
N ASN A 96 7.12 -21.75 -4.59
CA ASN A 96 7.05 -22.87 -5.53
C ASN A 96 7.54 -22.51 -6.95
N GLN A 97 7.79 -21.23 -7.22
CA GLN A 97 8.17 -20.70 -8.53
C GLN A 97 9.61 -20.15 -8.55
N THR A 98 10.42 -20.58 -7.59
CA THR A 98 11.79 -20.10 -7.41
C THR A 98 12.76 -20.71 -8.41
N ARG A 99 13.83 -19.97 -8.74
CA ARG A 99 14.92 -20.43 -9.63
C ARG A 99 16.25 -20.51 -8.92
N TRP A 100 16.24 -21.00 -7.68
CA TRP A 100 17.46 -21.14 -6.87
C TRP A 100 18.57 -21.88 -7.62
N GLU A 101 19.79 -21.37 -7.47
CA GLU A 101 20.99 -22.11 -7.76
C GLU A 101 21.12 -23.30 -6.79
N SER A 102 21.91 -24.31 -7.17
CA SER A 102 22.11 -25.47 -6.31
C SER A 102 22.75 -25.05 -4.99
N GLY A 103 22.09 -25.36 -3.88
CA GLY A 103 22.54 -24.99 -2.54
C GLY A 103 21.93 -23.70 -1.99
N GLU A 104 21.14 -22.98 -2.79
CA GLU A 104 20.47 -21.75 -2.40
C GLU A 104 18.97 -21.97 -2.05
N PRO A 105 18.37 -21.08 -1.22
CA PRO A 105 19.03 -20.01 -0.47
C PRO A 105 19.75 -20.56 0.77
N ASN A 106 20.95 -20.06 1.07
CA ASN A 106 21.79 -20.59 2.14
C ASN A 106 21.89 -19.69 3.39
N ASP A 107 21.45 -18.43 3.30
CA ASP A 107 21.52 -17.44 4.38
C ASP A 107 22.90 -17.37 5.06
N ASN A 108 23.97 -17.38 4.26
CA ASN A 108 25.35 -17.37 4.73
C ASN A 108 25.65 -16.11 5.56
N GLY A 109 26.18 -16.30 6.76
CA GLY A 109 26.37 -15.21 7.72
C GLY A 109 25.06 -14.62 8.28
N GLY A 110 23.90 -15.18 7.93
CA GLY A 110 22.59 -14.83 8.48
C GLY A 110 21.99 -13.50 8.00
N GLN A 111 22.55 -12.88 6.95
CA GLN A 111 22.25 -11.51 6.54
C GLN A 111 21.98 -11.39 5.02
N GLU A 112 21.63 -12.49 4.37
CA GLU A 112 21.41 -12.54 2.92
C GLU A 112 19.97 -12.23 2.57
N ASN A 113 19.59 -10.96 2.67
CA ASN A 113 18.20 -10.54 2.50
C ASN A 113 17.84 -10.08 1.08
N CYS A 114 18.78 -10.08 0.14
CA CYS A 114 18.58 -9.59 -1.22
C CYS A 114 19.02 -10.62 -2.25
N LEU A 115 18.43 -10.60 -3.44
CA LEU A 115 18.62 -11.70 -4.39
C LEU A 115 19.45 -11.28 -5.61
N LEU A 116 20.53 -12.00 -5.85
CA LEU A 116 21.31 -11.94 -7.06
C LEU A 116 20.81 -12.93 -8.09
N MET A 117 20.82 -12.50 -9.35
CA MET A 117 20.56 -13.37 -10.48
C MET A 117 21.81 -13.47 -11.36
N ASN A 118 22.15 -14.68 -11.78
CA ASN A 118 23.13 -14.97 -12.81
C ASN A 118 22.61 -16.09 -13.71
N ASN A 119 22.59 -15.91 -15.02
CA ASN A 119 22.07 -16.92 -15.96
C ASN A 119 20.68 -17.47 -15.57
N GLN A 120 19.77 -16.60 -15.11
CA GLN A 120 18.41 -16.94 -14.63
C GLN A 120 18.36 -17.85 -13.38
N LYS A 121 19.50 -18.11 -12.74
CA LYS A 121 19.59 -18.75 -11.43
C LYS A 121 19.72 -17.71 -10.32
N TRP A 122 19.18 -18.02 -9.16
CA TRP A 122 19.01 -17.11 -8.04
C TRP A 122 19.87 -17.53 -6.86
N SER A 123 20.46 -16.56 -6.18
CA SER A 123 21.18 -16.74 -4.91
C SER A 123 20.78 -15.62 -3.96
N ASP A 124 20.52 -15.94 -2.70
CA ASP A 124 20.44 -14.89 -1.68
C ASP A 124 21.84 -14.35 -1.39
N TYR A 125 21.91 -13.05 -1.09
CA TYR A 125 23.18 -12.35 -0.92
C TYR A 125 23.02 -11.13 -0.01
N PRO A 126 24.09 -10.67 0.67
CA PRO A 126 23.96 -9.51 1.56
C PRO A 126 23.67 -8.22 0.76
N CYS A 127 22.62 -7.52 1.17
CA CYS A 127 22.07 -6.35 0.49
C CYS A 127 23.06 -5.17 0.34
N GLY A 128 24.08 -5.13 1.19
CA GLY A 128 25.09 -4.05 1.24
C GLY A 128 26.19 -4.16 0.18
N TYR A 129 26.28 -5.28 -0.55
CA TYR A 129 27.24 -5.41 -1.65
C TYR A 129 26.76 -4.69 -2.91
N LYS A 130 27.70 -4.26 -3.75
CA LYS A 130 27.39 -3.49 -4.95
C LYS A 130 27.42 -4.37 -6.19
N PHE A 131 26.30 -4.41 -6.91
CA PHE A 131 26.18 -5.12 -8.18
C PHE A 131 25.48 -4.25 -9.22
N ARG A 132 25.64 -4.64 -10.50
CA ARG A 132 24.79 -4.16 -11.58
C ARG A 132 23.36 -4.59 -11.34
N PHE A 133 22.40 -4.00 -12.03
CA PHE A 133 20.99 -4.25 -11.76
C PHE A 133 20.15 -3.98 -12.99
N ILE A 134 18.96 -4.59 -13.04
CA ILE A 134 18.04 -4.46 -14.17
C ILE A 134 16.79 -3.72 -13.71
N CYS A 135 16.51 -2.58 -14.33
CA CYS A 135 15.26 -1.85 -14.13
C CYS A 135 14.19 -2.31 -15.12
N TYR A 136 12.95 -2.33 -14.65
CA TYR A 136 11.75 -2.56 -15.43
C TYR A 136 10.99 -1.25 -15.65
N ASN A 137 10.45 -1.08 -16.85
CA ASN A 137 9.57 0.00 -17.24
C ASN A 137 8.21 -0.55 -17.70
N GLU A 138 7.17 -0.16 -16.99
CA GLU A 138 5.78 -0.33 -17.39
C GLU A 138 5.33 0.88 -18.21
N THR A 139 4.98 0.66 -19.47
CA THR A 139 4.37 1.71 -20.30
C THR A 139 2.89 1.40 -20.52
N LYS A 140 2.05 2.44 -20.56
CA LYS A 140 0.59 2.34 -20.78
C LYS A 140 0.18 1.63 -22.09
N GLN A 141 1.14 1.27 -22.94
CA GLN A 141 0.94 0.60 -24.23
C GLN A 141 1.35 -0.89 -24.22
N PHE A 142 1.47 -1.53 -23.05
CA PHE A 142 1.82 -2.95 -22.87
C PHE A 142 3.24 -3.35 -23.30
N ASN A 143 4.08 -2.40 -23.69
CA ASN A 143 5.48 -2.69 -23.97
C ASN A 143 6.27 -2.63 -22.66
N LYS A 144 6.61 -3.82 -22.15
CA LYS A 144 7.62 -3.99 -21.11
C LYS A 144 8.98 -3.65 -21.72
N SER A 145 9.77 -2.83 -21.02
CA SER A 145 11.18 -2.63 -21.39
C SER A 145 12.08 -2.83 -20.19
N PHE A 146 13.25 -3.39 -20.45
CA PHE A 146 14.23 -3.78 -19.44
C PHE A 146 15.55 -3.07 -19.72
N HIS A 147 16.14 -2.52 -18.67
CA HIS A 147 17.33 -1.66 -18.76
C HIS A 147 18.40 -2.19 -17.83
N LEU A 148 19.46 -2.78 -18.39
CA LEU A 148 20.64 -3.17 -17.63
C LEU A 148 21.46 -1.93 -17.29
N ILE A 149 21.64 -1.66 -16.00
CA ILE A 149 22.44 -0.57 -15.49
C ILE A 149 23.85 -1.09 -15.17
N ASN A 150 24.84 -0.53 -15.87
CA ASN A 150 26.20 -1.09 -15.91
C ASN A 150 27.11 -0.71 -14.74
N TYR A 151 26.75 0.30 -13.95
CA TYR A 151 27.46 0.63 -12.72
C TYR A 151 26.83 -0.09 -11.53
N THR A 152 27.56 -0.17 -10.42
CA THR A 152 27.18 -1.03 -9.28
C THR A 152 26.65 -0.24 -8.10
N LEU A 153 25.52 -0.66 -7.53
CA LEU A 153 24.89 -0.09 -6.34
C LEU A 153 24.50 -1.18 -5.34
N THR A 154 24.29 -0.80 -4.07
CA THR A 154 23.65 -1.69 -3.09
C THR A 154 22.20 -1.96 -3.49
N TRP A 155 21.58 -3.02 -2.98
CA TRP A 155 20.23 -3.37 -3.41
C TRP A 155 19.20 -2.24 -3.15
N PRO A 156 19.16 -1.58 -1.96
CA PRO A 156 18.24 -0.45 -1.74
C PRO A 156 18.53 0.75 -2.65
N GLN A 157 19.80 1.01 -2.97
CA GLN A 157 20.21 2.07 -3.88
C GLN A 157 19.81 1.76 -5.34
N ALA A 158 19.96 0.51 -5.78
CA ALA A 158 19.54 0.04 -7.10
C ALA A 158 18.01 0.15 -7.26
N GLN A 159 17.25 -0.31 -6.27
CA GLN A 159 15.79 -0.17 -6.25
C GLN A 159 15.37 1.29 -6.33
N ARG A 160 15.99 2.15 -5.53
CA ARG A 160 15.75 3.60 -5.55
C ARG A 160 15.99 4.19 -6.94
N TYR A 161 17.15 3.88 -7.54
CA TYR A 161 17.46 4.35 -8.88
C TYR A 161 16.38 3.93 -9.88
N CYS A 162 15.96 2.66 -9.85
CA CYS A 162 14.91 2.18 -10.75
C CYS A 162 13.57 2.87 -10.49
N ARG A 163 13.20 3.21 -9.25
CA ARG A 163 11.94 3.93 -8.99
C ARG A 163 11.99 5.42 -9.35
N GLU A 164 13.18 6.01 -9.37
CA GLU A 164 13.38 7.42 -9.75
C GLU A 164 13.45 7.60 -11.27
N ASN A 165 13.96 6.60 -12.00
CA ASN A 165 14.24 6.70 -13.45
C ASN A 165 13.36 5.76 -14.30
N HIS A 166 12.73 4.77 -13.66
CA HIS A 166 11.98 3.67 -14.27
C HIS A 166 10.74 3.33 -13.40
N THR A 167 10.19 2.12 -13.49
CA THR A 167 9.10 1.64 -12.62
C THR A 167 9.62 1.03 -11.32
N ASP A 168 10.44 -0.04 -11.39
CA ASP A 168 11.09 -0.70 -10.25
C ASP A 168 12.23 -1.61 -10.77
N LEU A 169 12.92 -2.34 -9.89
CA LEU A 169 13.75 -3.48 -10.29
C LEU A 169 12.89 -4.55 -10.98
N VAL A 170 13.51 -5.26 -11.93
CA VAL A 170 12.85 -6.38 -12.62
C VAL A 170 12.31 -7.40 -11.61
N SER A 171 11.04 -7.74 -11.75
CA SER A 171 10.28 -8.51 -10.76
C SER A 171 9.30 -9.49 -11.41
N GLY A 172 9.17 -10.68 -10.86
CA GLY A 172 8.22 -11.68 -11.37
C GLY A 172 8.77 -12.50 -12.51
N LEU A 173 8.29 -13.75 -12.62
CA LEU A 173 8.73 -14.67 -13.66
C LEU A 173 8.38 -14.19 -15.07
N ASP A 174 7.24 -13.51 -15.21
CA ASP A 174 6.77 -12.94 -16.47
C ASP A 174 7.72 -11.86 -17.03
N GLN A 175 8.50 -11.21 -16.16
CA GLN A 175 9.56 -10.30 -16.56
C GLN A 175 10.89 -11.03 -16.77
N LEU A 176 11.21 -11.97 -15.88
CA LEU A 176 12.48 -12.72 -15.92
C LEU A 176 12.59 -13.71 -17.08
N ASP A 177 11.48 -14.10 -17.71
CA ASP A 177 11.45 -14.94 -18.90
C ASP A 177 11.74 -14.20 -20.21
N ASP A 178 11.83 -12.87 -20.17
CA ASP A 178 12.20 -12.08 -21.34
C ASP A 178 13.68 -12.29 -21.72
N ASN A 179 13.94 -12.48 -23.01
CA ASN A 179 15.30 -12.71 -23.51
C ASN A 179 16.26 -11.54 -23.23
N SER A 180 15.75 -10.31 -23.11
CA SER A 180 16.55 -9.12 -22.80
C SER A 180 17.02 -9.04 -21.35
N VAL A 181 16.42 -9.85 -20.46
CA VAL A 181 16.77 -9.92 -19.02
C VAL A 181 17.85 -10.98 -18.75
N LYS A 182 18.20 -11.79 -19.77
CA LYS A 182 19.27 -12.78 -19.67
C LYS A 182 20.62 -12.08 -19.53
N SER A 183 21.15 -12.08 -18.30
CA SER A 183 22.48 -11.56 -17.99
C SER A 183 23.47 -12.71 -17.79
N GLY A 184 24.62 -12.62 -18.46
CA GLY A 184 25.79 -13.47 -18.21
C GLY A 184 26.65 -13.03 -17.02
N SER A 185 26.15 -12.09 -16.21
CA SER A 185 26.81 -11.57 -15.01
C SER A 185 25.82 -11.41 -13.85
N TYR A 186 26.33 -11.43 -12.62
CA TYR A 186 25.53 -11.21 -11.41
C TYR A 186 24.88 -9.81 -11.41
N VAL A 187 23.56 -9.79 -11.28
CA VAL A 187 22.76 -8.56 -11.21
C VAL A 187 21.76 -8.62 -10.06
N TRP A 188 21.47 -7.48 -9.44
CA TRP A 188 20.32 -7.36 -8.55
C TRP A 188 19.01 -7.42 -9.33
N ILE A 189 18.06 -8.17 -8.78
CA ILE A 189 16.65 -8.17 -9.21
C ILE A 189 15.75 -7.82 -8.02
N GLY A 190 14.46 -7.61 -8.27
CA GLY A 190 13.52 -7.06 -7.29
C GLY A 190 13.15 -7.99 -6.14
N VAL A 191 13.82 -9.12 -5.92
CA VAL A 191 13.53 -9.99 -4.78
C VAL A 191 14.34 -9.58 -3.56
N PHE A 192 13.65 -9.47 -2.42
CA PHE A 192 14.24 -9.27 -1.11
C PHE A 192 13.42 -10.01 -0.05
N ARG A 193 13.95 -10.14 1.17
CA ARG A 193 13.21 -10.63 2.34
C ARG A 193 13.43 -9.76 3.57
N ASP A 194 12.40 -9.66 4.41
CA ASP A 194 12.46 -8.95 5.69
C ASP A 194 11.43 -9.43 6.71
N THR A 195 11.50 -8.86 7.92
CA THR A 195 10.56 -9.09 9.04
C THR A 195 9.54 -7.97 9.25
N TRP A 196 9.45 -6.99 8.34
CA TRP A 196 8.61 -5.81 8.51
C TRP A 196 7.16 -6.09 8.10
N ARG A 197 6.20 -5.72 8.96
CA ARG A 197 4.75 -5.89 8.73
C ARG A 197 4.01 -4.59 8.99
N TRP A 198 2.93 -4.38 8.26
CA TRP A 198 2.02 -3.26 8.51
C TRP A 198 1.14 -3.56 9.72
N SER A 199 0.91 -2.55 10.55
CA SER A 199 0.12 -2.62 11.79
C SER A 199 -1.31 -3.05 11.56
N ASP A 200 -1.87 -2.73 10.39
CA ASP A 200 -3.22 -3.10 9.98
C ASP A 200 -3.34 -4.55 9.46
N GLY A 201 -2.23 -5.29 9.40
CA GLY A 201 -2.15 -6.67 8.92
C GLY A 201 -2.12 -6.84 7.40
N ARG A 202 -2.16 -5.75 6.60
CA ARG A 202 -2.02 -5.86 5.15
C ARG A 202 -0.58 -6.24 4.77
N ASN A 203 -0.43 -6.99 3.68
CA ASN A 203 0.85 -7.54 3.26
C ASN A 203 1.39 -6.83 2.00
N PHE A 204 1.58 -5.51 2.06
CA PHE A 204 2.23 -4.77 0.97
C PHE A 204 3.75 -4.96 1.03
N SER A 205 4.34 -5.29 -0.12
CA SER A 205 5.78 -5.51 -0.29
C SER A 205 6.58 -4.23 -0.55
N PHE A 206 5.93 -3.09 -0.76
CA PHE A 206 6.64 -1.84 -1.02
C PHE A 206 7.52 -1.45 0.19
N ARG A 207 8.77 -1.06 -0.08
CA ARG A 207 9.76 -0.62 0.89
C ARG A 207 10.49 0.61 0.36
N ASN A 208 10.57 1.69 1.14
CA ASN A 208 11.26 2.91 0.72
C ASN A 208 12.46 3.26 1.63
N TRP A 209 13.19 2.25 2.10
CA TRP A 209 14.31 2.40 3.02
C TRP A 209 15.43 3.31 2.49
N GLU A 210 15.97 4.15 3.37
CA GLU A 210 17.15 4.96 3.10
C GLU A 210 18.43 4.13 3.22
N TYR A 211 18.50 3.29 4.25
CA TYR A 211 19.70 2.58 4.66
C TYR A 211 19.55 1.06 4.54
N VAL A 212 20.67 0.35 4.37
CA VAL A 212 20.66 -1.13 4.24
C VAL A 212 20.34 -1.78 5.58
N GLU A 213 20.81 -1.18 6.65
CA GLU A 213 20.70 -1.63 8.04
C GLU A 213 19.25 -1.68 8.51
N ASP A 214 18.37 -0.86 7.92
CA ASP A 214 16.93 -0.87 8.21
C ASP A 214 16.19 -2.01 7.49
N LEU A 215 16.75 -2.51 6.38
CA LEU A 215 16.20 -3.64 5.62
C LEU A 215 16.66 -5.00 6.18
N VAL A 216 17.86 -5.07 6.73
CA VAL A 216 18.48 -6.33 7.18
C VAL A 216 18.21 -6.58 8.66
N ASP A 217 17.51 -7.67 8.95
CA ASP A 217 17.15 -8.02 10.34
C ASP A 217 18.41 -8.33 11.17
N GLY A 218 18.43 -7.86 12.42
CA GLY A 218 19.50 -8.13 13.38
C GLY A 218 20.71 -7.19 13.26
N GLN A 219 20.73 -6.26 12.30
CA GLN A 219 21.72 -5.17 12.26
C GLN A 219 21.31 -3.95 13.10
N SER A 220 20.02 -3.82 13.40
CA SER A 220 19.45 -2.75 14.23
C SER A 220 18.54 -3.33 15.29
N ASN A 221 18.56 -2.76 16.49
CA ASN A 221 17.58 -3.04 17.56
C ASN A 221 16.31 -2.19 17.42
N LYS A 222 16.26 -1.31 16.42
CA LYS A 222 15.15 -0.42 16.14
C LYS A 222 14.11 -1.14 15.29
N THR A 223 12.90 -1.29 15.83
CA THR A 223 11.85 -2.12 15.22
C THR A 223 10.64 -1.32 14.74
N CYS A 224 10.66 0.01 14.86
CA CYS A 224 9.58 0.88 14.40
C CYS A 224 10.04 1.76 13.24
N ALA A 225 9.24 1.84 12.18
CA ALA A 225 9.61 2.59 10.98
C ALA A 225 9.13 4.04 11.03
N THR A 226 9.97 4.93 10.56
CA THR A 226 9.67 6.33 10.34
C THR A 226 9.73 6.68 8.86
N THR A 227 9.07 7.77 8.49
CA THR A 227 9.25 8.44 7.19
C THR A 227 9.98 9.76 7.38
N MET A 228 11.03 9.99 6.57
CA MET A 228 11.84 11.21 6.56
C MET A 228 11.34 12.15 5.45
N LEU A 229 10.46 13.09 5.81
CA LEU A 229 9.81 13.99 4.84
C LEU A 229 10.80 14.92 4.12
N ASN A 230 11.87 15.32 4.80
CA ASN A 230 12.99 16.09 4.22
C ASN A 230 13.83 15.29 3.20
N ARG A 231 13.67 13.98 3.12
CA ARG A 231 14.35 13.09 2.17
C ARG A 231 13.37 12.41 1.24
N ALA A 232 12.41 13.16 0.70
CA ALA A 232 11.39 12.63 -0.22
C ALA A 232 10.62 11.42 0.35
N GLY A 233 10.42 11.37 1.67
CA GLY A 233 9.68 10.31 2.34
C GLY A 233 10.40 8.96 2.41
N LYS A 234 11.74 8.95 2.34
CA LYS A 234 12.54 7.75 2.59
C LYS A 234 12.37 7.27 4.02
N TRP A 235 12.46 5.97 4.24
CA TRP A 235 12.20 5.38 5.54
C TRP A 235 13.48 5.13 6.33
N SER A 236 13.37 5.18 7.65
CA SER A 236 14.42 4.81 8.59
C SER A 236 13.79 3.97 9.71
N SER A 237 14.60 3.20 10.44
CA SER A 237 14.17 2.61 11.70
C SER A 237 14.49 3.55 12.88
N ALA A 238 13.66 3.48 13.93
CA ALA A 238 13.85 4.17 15.21
C ALA A 238 13.40 3.30 16.39
N ASP A 239 13.84 3.65 17.61
CA ASP A 239 13.39 2.97 18.83
C ASP A 239 11.90 3.30 19.04
N CYS A 240 11.07 2.27 19.21
CA CYS A 240 9.62 2.40 19.34
C CYS A 240 9.17 3.27 20.52
N ASN A 241 10.05 3.45 21.52
CA ASN A 241 9.80 4.29 22.69
C ASN A 241 10.18 5.76 22.48
N GLU A 242 10.76 6.12 21.34
CA GLU A 242 10.95 7.54 20.99
C GLU A 242 9.59 8.20 20.75
N GLU A 243 9.42 9.44 21.21
CA GLU A 243 8.21 10.20 20.91
C GLU A 243 8.38 11.02 19.63
N LYS A 244 7.52 10.78 18.64
CA LYS A 244 7.56 11.47 17.33
C LYS A 244 6.16 11.83 16.87
N PRO A 245 6.00 12.84 15.99
CA PRO A 245 4.76 13.00 15.24
C PRO A 245 4.52 11.76 14.37
N PHE A 246 3.30 11.58 13.89
CA PHE A 246 2.91 10.35 13.22
C PHE A 246 1.87 10.57 12.14
N PHE A 247 1.80 9.66 11.19
CA PHE A 247 0.75 9.65 10.19
C PHE A 247 -0.29 8.58 10.51
N CYS A 248 -1.57 8.97 10.53
CA CYS A 248 -2.68 8.03 10.43
C CYS A 248 -3.16 7.96 8.97
N TYR A 249 -3.94 6.94 8.63
CA TYR A 249 -4.67 6.92 7.38
C TYR A 249 -6.15 6.55 7.55
N ASP A 250 -6.94 6.95 6.55
CA ASP A 250 -8.28 6.44 6.33
C ASP A 250 -8.44 5.84 4.93
N VAL A 251 -9.33 4.86 4.82
CA VAL A 251 -9.82 4.38 3.53
C VAL A 251 -11.06 5.20 3.17
N PRO A 252 -11.08 5.92 2.04
CA PRO A 252 -12.28 6.62 1.62
C PRO A 252 -13.43 5.64 1.49
N LEU A 253 -14.47 5.83 2.30
CA LEU A 253 -15.73 5.11 2.12
C LEU A 253 -16.28 5.51 0.74
N ARG A 254 -16.33 4.56 -0.19
CA ARG A 254 -17.01 4.76 -1.47
C ARG A 254 -18.49 5.03 -1.16
N LYS A 255 -18.90 6.30 -1.29
CA LYS A 255 -20.31 6.67 -1.22
C LYS A 255 -20.96 6.24 -2.53
N HIS A 256 -21.91 5.33 -2.48
CA HIS A 256 -22.70 4.95 -3.64
C HIS A 256 -24.08 5.60 -3.53
N LEU A 257 -24.40 6.46 -4.50
CA LEU A 257 -25.75 7.02 -4.63
C LEU A 257 -26.63 5.97 -5.29
N VAL A 258 -27.61 5.44 -4.57
CA VAL A 258 -28.56 4.46 -5.10
C VAL A 258 -29.93 5.13 -5.21
N ARG A 259 -30.45 5.30 -6.42
CA ARG A 259 -31.83 5.78 -6.57
C ARG A 259 -32.79 4.66 -6.22
N LEU A 260 -33.64 4.86 -5.20
CA LEU A 260 -34.66 3.89 -4.81
C LEU A 260 -36.04 4.51 -4.97
N THR A 261 -36.88 3.87 -5.77
CA THR A 261 -38.29 4.25 -5.87
C THR A 261 -39.06 3.50 -4.78
N LEU A 262 -39.66 4.24 -3.86
CA LEU A 262 -40.52 3.69 -2.81
C LEU A 262 -41.98 3.87 -3.18
N SER A 263 -42.77 2.81 -3.03
CA SER A 263 -44.22 2.81 -3.20
C SER A 263 -44.86 2.18 -1.96
N ALA A 264 -45.85 2.85 -1.37
CA ALA A 264 -46.66 2.26 -0.31
C ALA A 264 -47.82 1.49 -0.95
N GLU A 265 -48.02 0.24 -0.55
CA GLU A 265 -49.18 -0.55 -0.95
C GLU A 265 -50.48 0.02 -0.37
N ASN A 266 -50.40 0.62 0.82
CA ASN A 266 -51.50 1.31 1.45
C ASN A 266 -51.41 2.83 1.18
N PRO A 267 -52.38 3.45 0.49
CA PRO A 267 -52.37 4.87 0.15
C PRO A 267 -52.47 5.81 1.37
N SER A 268 -52.82 5.31 2.56
CA SER A 268 -52.82 6.10 3.79
C SER A 268 -51.42 6.34 4.38
N VAL A 269 -50.40 5.60 3.92
CA VAL A 269 -49.03 5.72 4.43
C VAL A 269 -48.35 6.95 3.78
N ASN A 270 -48.07 7.95 4.61
CA ASN A 270 -47.33 9.13 4.18
C ASN A 270 -45.81 8.85 4.18
N LEU A 271 -45.25 8.56 2.99
CA LEU A 271 -43.81 8.35 2.81
C LEU A 271 -42.95 9.62 3.03
N LYS A 272 -43.56 10.78 3.30
CA LYS A 272 -42.85 12.01 3.68
C LYS A 272 -42.78 12.21 5.20
N ASP A 273 -43.45 11.37 5.98
CA ASP A 273 -43.41 11.42 7.44
C ASP A 273 -42.00 11.03 7.94
N PRO A 274 -41.32 11.91 8.72
CA PRO A 274 -40.00 11.62 9.28
C PRO A 274 -39.92 10.31 10.07
N ALA A 275 -40.98 9.92 10.78
CA ALA A 275 -41.03 8.67 11.53
C ALA A 275 -41.02 7.46 10.59
N VAL A 276 -41.82 7.53 9.53
CA VAL A 276 -41.93 6.49 8.50
C VAL A 276 -40.61 6.34 7.74
N ILE A 277 -39.98 7.47 7.38
CA ILE A 277 -38.65 7.53 6.72
C ILE A 277 -37.55 6.90 7.60
N ASN A 278 -37.55 7.18 8.91
CA ASN A 278 -36.54 6.66 9.83
C ASN A 278 -36.72 5.16 10.10
N ILE A 279 -37.97 4.68 10.19
CA ILE A 279 -38.28 3.25 10.31
C ILE A 279 -37.78 2.50 9.07
N MET A 280 -38.05 3.03 7.86
CA MET A 280 -37.55 2.44 6.62
C MET A 280 -36.02 2.40 6.55
N LEU A 281 -35.34 3.48 6.97
CA LEU A 281 -33.88 3.53 7.02
C LEU A 281 -33.32 2.39 7.88
N LYS A 282 -33.86 2.20 9.08
CA LYS A 282 -33.45 1.14 10.01
C LYS A 282 -33.74 -0.26 9.46
N GLN A 283 -34.85 -0.46 8.77
CA GLN A 283 -35.19 -1.74 8.14
C GLN A 283 -34.22 -2.07 6.99
N LEU A 284 -33.87 -1.10 6.16
CA LEU A 284 -32.87 -1.25 5.10
C LEU A 284 -31.50 -1.60 5.69
N GLU A 285 -31.02 -0.86 6.68
CA GLU A 285 -29.76 -1.17 7.37
C GLU A 285 -29.76 -2.58 7.97
N LYS A 286 -30.89 -3.03 8.53
CA LYS A 286 -31.03 -4.38 9.06
C LYS A 286 -30.91 -5.43 7.95
N LYS A 287 -31.58 -5.26 6.81
CA LYS A 287 -31.49 -6.20 5.67
C LYS A 287 -30.06 -6.36 5.17
N PHE A 288 -29.32 -5.26 5.04
CA PHE A 288 -27.91 -5.34 4.65
C PHE A 288 -27.07 -6.10 5.68
N ARG A 289 -27.30 -5.87 6.97
CA ARG A 289 -26.63 -6.64 8.04
C ARG A 289 -26.95 -8.14 7.96
N ASP A 290 -28.21 -8.50 7.68
CA ASP A 290 -28.65 -9.89 7.55
C ASP A 290 -27.98 -10.58 6.32
N GLU A 291 -27.59 -9.81 5.29
CA GLU A 291 -26.80 -10.27 4.14
C GLU A 291 -25.26 -10.22 4.38
N GLY A 292 -24.82 -9.93 5.62
CA GLY A 292 -23.40 -9.87 5.97
C GLY A 292 -22.69 -8.58 5.54
N VAL A 293 -23.45 -7.56 5.11
CA VAL A 293 -22.90 -6.27 4.67
C VAL A 293 -23.13 -5.23 5.76
N SER A 294 -22.04 -4.69 6.31
CA SER A 294 -22.14 -3.57 7.26
C SER A 294 -22.32 -2.25 6.50
N VAL A 295 -23.41 -1.54 6.77
CA VAL A 295 -23.77 -0.29 6.10
C VAL A 295 -24.28 0.73 7.11
N LYS A 296 -24.01 2.02 6.88
CA LYS A 296 -24.65 3.15 7.58
C LYS A 296 -25.48 3.91 6.56
N LEU A 297 -26.78 4.14 6.72
CA LEU A 297 -27.58 4.81 5.68
C LEU A 297 -27.95 6.24 6.09
N SER A 298 -28.18 7.11 5.12
CA SER A 298 -28.84 8.40 5.38
C SER A 298 -29.68 8.86 4.19
N TRP A 299 -30.81 9.49 4.47
CA TRP A 299 -31.64 10.14 3.46
C TRP A 299 -31.11 11.55 3.18
N ARG A 300 -31.10 11.97 1.92
CA ARG A 300 -30.81 13.35 1.51
C ARG A 300 -31.86 13.81 0.51
N LYS A 301 -32.36 15.02 0.70
CA LYS A 301 -33.20 15.70 -0.29
C LYS A 301 -32.29 16.15 -1.42
N LEU A 302 -32.51 15.66 -2.64
CA LEU A 302 -31.78 16.18 -3.79
C LEU A 302 -32.25 17.62 -4.03
N PRO A 303 -31.33 18.57 -4.27
CA PRO A 303 -31.72 19.89 -4.74
C PRO A 303 -32.49 19.73 -6.06
N GLU A 304 -33.57 20.50 -6.23
CA GLU A 304 -34.20 20.62 -7.53
C GLU A 304 -33.15 21.13 -8.51
N ILE A 305 -32.91 20.36 -9.57
CA ILE A 305 -31.92 20.71 -10.59
C ILE A 305 -32.43 21.98 -11.27
N GLN A 306 -31.97 23.14 -10.82
CA GLN A 306 -31.87 24.28 -11.71
C GLN A 306 -30.75 23.94 -12.69
N ASN A 307 -31.12 23.74 -13.95
CA ASN A 307 -30.19 23.63 -15.06
C ASN A 307 -29.24 24.83 -15.03
N ASN A 308 -28.07 24.66 -14.45
CA ASN A 308 -26.91 25.49 -14.71
C ASN A 308 -25.64 24.68 -14.40
N THR A 309 -24.92 24.43 -15.48
CA THR A 309 -23.54 23.95 -15.58
C THR A 309 -22.64 24.37 -14.42
N LYS A 310 -21.91 23.42 -13.82
CA LYS A 310 -20.44 23.42 -13.78
C LYS A 310 -19.86 22.15 -13.12
N GLU A 311 -18.88 21.61 -13.82
CA GLU A 311 -17.74 20.81 -13.33
C GLU A 311 -18.05 19.46 -12.68
N ALA A 312 -18.25 18.46 -13.56
CA ALA A 312 -17.82 17.11 -13.27
C ALA A 312 -16.29 17.13 -13.07
N GLN A 313 -15.85 16.95 -11.83
CA GLN A 313 -14.45 16.69 -11.53
C GLN A 313 -14.01 15.45 -12.32
N ARG A 314 -12.95 15.66 -13.10
CA ARG A 314 -12.19 14.64 -13.82
C ARG A 314 -11.92 13.45 -12.91
N GLU A 315 -12.38 12.29 -13.32
CA GLU A 315 -11.83 11.02 -12.86
C GLU A 315 -10.35 10.99 -13.29
N GLU A 316 -9.43 11.13 -12.34
CA GLU A 316 -8.07 10.65 -12.55
C GLU A 316 -8.14 9.13 -12.62
N GLN A 317 -8.23 8.65 -13.85
CA GLN A 317 -7.96 7.27 -14.24
C GLN A 317 -6.56 6.91 -13.72
N CYS A 318 -6.48 6.14 -12.63
CA CYS A 318 -5.25 5.45 -12.23
C CYS A 318 -4.87 4.57 -13.44
N ALA A 319 -3.80 4.94 -14.15
CA ALA A 319 -3.27 4.14 -15.24
C ALA A 319 -2.74 2.81 -14.68
N PRO A 320 -2.79 1.72 -15.48
CA PRO A 320 -2.29 0.41 -15.09
C PRO A 320 -0.84 0.48 -14.58
#